data_AF-A0A357AXX9-F1
#
_entry.id   AF-A0A357AXX9-F1
#
_cell.length_a   1.000
_cell.length_b   1.000
_cell.length_c   1.000
_cell.angle_alpha   90.00
_cell.angle_beta   90.00
_cell.angle_gamma   90.00
#
_symmetry.space_group_name_H-M   'P 1'
#
loop_
_entity.id
_entity.type
_entity.pdbx_description
1 polymer ?
#
loop_
_entity_poly.entity_id
_entity_poly.type
_entity_poly.pdbx_seq_one_letter_code
_entity_poly.pdbx_strand_id
1 'polypeptide(L)'
;MLKKKKRALSFFRKNRAPEETPHKPSEVRQEHEQPQINRAVEFSASGRAHSLFFTPESEGKDFSSVLADVQAYISANYSTLINGELADAKAQMKRYITKYIQDRRIAVNGISGEKLVDALYTEMAEFGFLTKYIHGIGIEEIDVNSWKDIEVQYSDGRTVKLDERFDSPEHAINVIRRMLHVSGMVLDNASPIVLGHLSKNIRIAVLKNPIVDEDVGVAASIRIVNPQSMKKADFVRGGTATEPMLDFLSLCVRYGISVCVAGATSSGKTTVAGWVLTTVPDNKRIYTIENGSRELALVREKDDKVVNSVIHT
;
A
#
# COMPACT_ATOMS: atom_id res chain seq x y z
N MET A 1 10.94 -38.77 -50.93
CA MET A 1 9.53 -38.48 -51.26
C MET A 1 9.12 -37.23 -50.47
N LEU A 2 9.07 -36.06 -51.13
CA LEU A 2 7.84 -35.33 -51.52
C LEU A 2 6.92 -35.01 -50.31
N LYS A 3 6.44 -33.78 -50.04
CA LYS A 3 6.46 -32.50 -50.77
C LYS A 3 5.97 -31.38 -49.81
N LYS A 4 6.47 -30.17 -50.08
CA LYS A 4 6.07 -28.83 -49.61
C LYS A 4 4.56 -28.61 -49.38
N LYS A 5 4.23 -27.72 -48.43
CA LYS A 5 3.35 -26.55 -48.69
C LYS A 5 3.59 -25.40 -47.70
N LYS A 6 4.37 -24.41 -48.15
CA LYS A 6 4.30 -23.01 -47.71
C LYS A 6 3.01 -22.39 -48.28
N ARG A 7 2.34 -21.52 -47.53
CA ARG A 7 1.52 -20.44 -48.10
C ARG A 7 1.82 -19.14 -47.37
N ALA A 8 2.31 -18.20 -48.16
CA ALA A 8 2.38 -16.78 -47.85
C ALA A 8 1.07 -16.12 -48.28
N LEU A 9 0.70 -15.00 -47.64
CA LEU A 9 0.00 -13.92 -48.30
C LEU A 9 0.55 -12.59 -47.78
N SER A 10 1.20 -11.86 -48.68
CA SER A 10 1.60 -10.47 -48.58
C SER A 10 0.84 -9.70 -49.64
N PHE A 11 0.13 -8.63 -49.30
CA PHE A 11 -0.29 -7.48 -50.14
C PHE A 11 -0.91 -6.48 -49.15
N PHE A 12 -0.26 -5.36 -48.79
CA PHE A 12 -0.13 -4.16 -49.61
C PHE A 12 1.14 -3.37 -49.28
N ARG A 13 1.81 -2.87 -50.32
CA ARG A 13 2.89 -1.88 -50.29
C ARG A 13 2.61 -0.88 -51.40
N LYS A 14 2.64 0.43 -51.09
CA LYS A 14 2.96 1.62 -51.92
C LYS A 14 2.71 2.84 -51.01
N ASN A 15 3.54 3.87 -50.86
CA ASN A 15 4.73 4.35 -51.57
C ASN A 15 5.56 5.23 -50.60
N ARG A 16 6.86 5.42 -50.90
CA ARG A 16 7.79 6.31 -50.19
C ARG A 16 8.33 7.40 -51.15
N ALA A 17 8.51 8.60 -50.57
CA ALA A 17 9.54 9.63 -50.84
C ALA A 17 9.42 10.51 -52.12
N PRO A 18 10.00 11.75 -52.17
CA PRO A 18 11.32 12.12 -51.65
C PRO A 18 11.40 13.34 -50.70
N GLU A 19 12.58 13.45 -50.09
CA GLU A 19 13.12 14.57 -49.29
C GLU A 19 13.35 15.84 -50.13
N GLU A 20 13.26 17.01 -49.48
CA GLU A 20 13.98 18.22 -49.88
C GLU A 20 14.16 19.16 -48.66
N THR A 21 15.42 19.55 -48.40
CA THR A 21 15.83 20.76 -47.66
C THR A 21 16.68 21.56 -48.63
N PRO A 22 16.70 22.92 -48.63
CA PRO A 22 17.51 23.69 -47.65
C PRO A 22 17.06 25.14 -47.35
N HIS A 23 17.47 25.69 -46.19
CA HIS A 23 18.22 26.96 -46.01
C HIS A 23 18.03 27.62 -44.62
N LYS A 24 19.16 27.96 -43.99
CA LYS A 24 19.32 28.93 -42.88
C LYS A 24 19.08 30.37 -43.37
N PRO A 25 18.84 31.32 -42.45
CA PRO A 25 19.93 32.26 -42.15
C PRO A 25 20.26 32.46 -40.66
N SER A 26 21.46 33.01 -40.50
CA SER A 26 22.31 33.42 -39.38
C SER A 26 21.74 34.21 -38.18
N GLU A 27 22.52 34.07 -37.11
CA GLU A 27 22.62 34.71 -35.79
C GLU A 27 22.39 36.24 -35.72
N VAL A 28 21.83 36.69 -34.58
CA VAL A 28 22.32 37.88 -33.84
C VAL A 28 22.22 37.58 -32.33
N ARG A 29 23.35 37.69 -31.62
CA ARG A 29 23.48 37.75 -30.15
C ARG A 29 23.02 39.13 -29.64
N GLN A 30 22.36 39.17 -28.49
CA GLN A 30 22.45 40.30 -27.55
C GLN A 30 22.14 39.83 -26.13
N GLU A 31 23.13 39.98 -25.26
CA GLU A 31 23.04 39.93 -23.80
C GLU A 31 22.19 41.10 -23.29
N HIS A 32 21.46 40.94 -22.18
CA HIS A 32 21.44 41.88 -21.04
C HIS A 32 20.38 41.46 -19.98
N GLU A 33 20.89 41.19 -18.78
CA GLU A 33 20.42 41.58 -17.44
C GLU A 33 18.99 41.30 -16.95
N GLN A 34 18.96 40.68 -15.76
CA GLN A 34 17.80 40.51 -14.86
C GLN A 34 17.20 41.85 -14.43
N PRO A 35 15.95 41.82 -13.91
CA PRO A 35 15.83 42.23 -12.52
C PRO A 35 15.02 41.25 -11.65
N GLN A 36 15.53 41.07 -10.44
CA GLN A 36 14.90 40.43 -9.29
C GLN A 36 13.60 41.15 -8.92
N ILE A 37 12.53 40.38 -8.66
CA ILE A 37 11.37 40.88 -7.90
C ILE A 37 11.18 39.99 -6.68
N ASN A 38 11.60 40.55 -5.55
CA ASN A 38 11.27 40.10 -4.21
C ASN A 38 9.75 40.09 -4.01
N ARG A 39 9.18 38.94 -3.69
CA ARG A 39 7.86 38.86 -3.05
C ARG A 39 8.07 38.40 -1.61
N ALA A 40 8.14 39.36 -0.70
CA ALA A 40 8.01 39.13 0.73
C ALA A 40 6.61 38.57 1.00
N VAL A 41 6.54 37.38 1.59
CA VAL A 41 5.32 36.84 2.17
C VAL A 41 5.32 37.25 3.64
N GLU A 42 4.34 38.05 4.04
CA GLU A 42 4.12 38.47 5.42
C GLU A 42 3.81 37.25 6.30
N PHE A 43 4.72 36.94 7.22
CA PHE A 43 4.49 35.97 8.29
C PHE A 43 3.83 36.66 9.47
N SER A 44 2.65 36.15 9.86
CA SER A 44 1.89 36.59 11.02
C SER A 44 2.68 36.38 12.34
N ALA A 45 2.55 37.35 13.23
CA ALA A 45 3.44 37.55 14.37
C ALA A 45 3.22 36.61 15.59
N SER A 46 2.48 35.50 15.49
CA SER A 46 2.19 34.64 16.65
C SER A 46 3.13 33.44 16.85
N GLY A 47 4.05 33.16 15.91
CA GLY A 47 4.92 31.97 15.96
C GLY A 47 6.30 32.14 16.59
N ARG A 48 6.70 33.36 16.96
CA ARG A 48 8.10 33.68 17.31
C ARG A 48 8.61 33.05 18.61
N ALA A 49 7.73 32.67 19.54
CA ALA A 49 8.18 32.10 20.82
C ALA A 49 8.69 30.65 20.70
N HIS A 50 8.18 29.89 19.73
CA HIS A 50 8.53 28.47 19.58
C HIS A 50 9.75 28.21 18.70
N SER A 51 10.11 29.17 17.83
CA SER A 51 11.24 29.09 16.90
C SER A 51 12.57 29.53 17.51
N LEU A 52 12.57 30.22 18.66
CA LEU A 52 13.78 30.72 19.31
C LEU A 52 14.54 29.67 20.13
N PHE A 53 13.95 28.49 20.35
CA PHE A 53 14.56 27.38 21.10
C PHE A 53 15.17 26.29 20.21
N PHE A 54 15.07 26.43 18.89
CA PHE A 54 15.60 25.47 17.91
C PHE A 54 16.55 26.18 16.94
N THR A 55 17.73 26.57 17.44
CA THR A 55 18.89 26.86 16.58
C THR A 55 19.80 25.64 16.63
N PRO A 56 19.90 24.82 15.57
CA PRO A 56 20.81 23.66 15.58
C PRO A 56 22.24 24.16 15.38
N GLU A 57 23.10 24.03 16.40
CA GLU A 57 24.55 24.28 16.31
C GLU A 57 25.35 23.01 15.94
N SER A 58 24.71 21.95 15.48
CA SER A 58 25.38 20.69 15.10
C SER A 58 24.90 20.21 13.74
N GLU A 59 25.81 19.69 12.90
CA GLU A 59 25.48 18.87 11.74
C GLU A 59 24.38 17.87 12.15
N GLY A 60 23.19 17.97 11.54
CA GLY A 60 22.05 17.15 11.96
C GLY A 60 22.39 15.67 11.91
N LYS A 61 21.99 14.93 12.96
CA LYS A 61 22.22 13.49 13.04
C LYS A 61 21.46 12.77 11.93
N ASP A 62 21.98 11.62 11.52
CA ASP A 62 21.27 10.69 10.65
C ASP A 62 20.08 10.04 11.38
N PHE A 63 18.98 9.82 10.66
CA PHE A 63 17.75 9.27 11.24
C PHE A 63 17.95 7.87 11.84
N SER A 64 18.68 6.97 11.15
CA SER A 64 18.89 5.59 11.61
C SER A 64 19.72 5.56 12.90
N SER A 65 20.69 6.47 13.05
CA SER A 65 21.42 6.64 14.31
C SER A 65 20.51 7.10 15.46
N VAL A 66 19.65 8.09 15.20
CA VAL A 66 18.69 8.58 16.21
C VAL A 66 17.67 7.50 16.58
N LEU A 67 17.21 6.72 15.61
CA LEU A 67 16.31 5.59 15.85
C LEU A 67 16.91 4.56 16.80
N ALA A 68 18.15 4.13 16.55
CA ALA A 68 18.85 3.17 17.40
C ALA A 68 19.02 3.70 18.84
N ASP A 69 19.41 4.97 18.98
CA ASP A 69 19.56 5.68 20.25
C ASP A 69 18.24 5.70 21.05
N VAL A 70 17.13 6.01 20.38
CA VAL A 70 15.79 6.10 20.99
C VAL A 70 15.25 4.71 21.32
N GLN A 71 15.46 3.71 20.46
CA GLN A 71 15.10 2.31 20.72
C GLN A 71 15.79 1.78 21.98
N ALA A 72 17.10 2.01 22.11
CA ALA A 72 17.85 1.63 23.31
C ALA A 72 17.33 2.34 24.56
N TYR A 73 17.04 3.64 24.46
CA TYR A 73 16.49 4.43 25.56
C TYR A 73 15.12 3.92 26.02
N ILE A 74 14.19 3.64 25.10
CA ILE A 74 12.85 3.16 25.43
C ILE A 74 12.92 1.75 26.03
N SER A 75 13.73 0.87 25.45
CA SER A 75 13.90 -0.51 25.94
C SER A 75 14.48 -0.56 27.36
N ALA A 76 15.43 0.31 27.67
CA ALA A 76 16.08 0.35 28.99
C ALA A 76 15.19 0.93 30.09
N ASN A 77 14.31 1.88 29.76
CA ASN A 77 13.58 2.64 30.76
C ASN A 77 12.10 2.23 30.90
N TYR A 78 11.53 1.49 29.93
CA TYR A 78 10.08 1.34 29.84
C TYR A 78 9.58 -0.01 29.30
N SER A 79 10.17 -1.12 29.77
CA SER A 79 9.72 -2.49 29.46
C SER A 79 8.24 -2.78 29.81
N THR A 80 7.63 -1.97 30.68
CA THR A 80 6.22 -2.08 31.11
C THR A 80 5.19 -1.50 30.13
N LEU A 81 5.61 -0.70 29.14
CA LEU A 81 4.67 -0.04 28.20
C LEU A 81 4.15 -0.94 27.08
N ILE A 82 4.78 -2.09 26.89
CA ILE A 82 4.39 -3.04 25.84
C ILE A 82 3.07 -3.75 26.20
N ASN A 83 2.59 -3.63 27.45
CA ASN A 83 1.43 -4.38 27.99
C ASN A 83 0.18 -3.51 28.32
N GLY A 84 0.17 -2.21 28.01
CA GLY A 84 -0.94 -1.29 28.32
C GLY A 84 -1.98 -1.13 27.19
N GLU A 85 -3.14 -0.54 27.49
CA GLU A 85 -4.17 -0.22 26.49
C GLU A 85 -3.60 0.64 25.34
N LEU A 86 -3.90 0.23 24.09
CA LEU A 86 -3.24 0.70 22.87
C LEU A 86 -3.26 2.23 22.67
N ALA A 87 -4.34 2.90 23.10
CA ALA A 87 -4.52 4.34 22.90
C ALA A 87 -3.61 5.16 23.83
N ASP A 88 -3.53 4.76 25.12
CA ASP A 88 -2.65 5.39 26.10
C ASP A 88 -1.17 5.07 25.83
N ALA A 89 -0.88 3.87 25.33
CA ALA A 89 0.47 3.45 24.97
C ALA A 89 1.09 4.32 23.86
N LYS A 90 0.32 4.68 22.83
CA LYS A 90 0.79 5.56 21.73
C LYS A 90 1.17 6.95 22.23
N ALA A 91 0.27 7.60 22.95
CA ALA A 91 0.50 8.94 23.49
C ALA A 91 1.69 8.96 24.45
N GLN A 92 1.78 7.94 25.31
CA GLN A 92 2.87 7.81 26.27
C GLN A 92 4.22 7.55 25.58
N MET A 93 4.28 6.71 24.56
CA MET A 93 5.52 6.44 23.83
C MET A 93 6.01 7.69 23.08
N LYS A 94 5.12 8.41 22.38
CA LYS A 94 5.46 9.68 21.74
C LYS A 94 5.98 10.71 22.73
N ARG A 95 5.41 10.78 23.94
CA ARG A 95 5.89 11.67 25.01
C ARG A 95 7.32 11.33 25.43
N TYR A 96 7.68 10.06 25.54
CA TYR A 96 9.04 9.66 25.88
C TYR A 96 10.05 9.93 24.77
N ILE A 97 9.67 9.68 23.51
CA ILE A 97 10.48 10.03 22.35
C ILE A 97 10.73 11.55 22.34
N THR A 98 9.68 12.35 22.55
CA THR A 98 9.76 13.81 22.63
C THR A 98 10.73 14.26 23.71
N LYS A 99 10.60 13.70 24.92
CA LYS A 99 11.50 14.01 26.04
C LYS A 99 12.95 13.70 25.70
N TYR A 100 13.24 12.53 25.14
CA TYR A 100 14.60 12.13 24.77
C TYR A 100 15.24 13.09 23.76
N ILE A 101 14.49 13.47 22.71
CA ILE A 101 14.95 14.40 21.68
C ILE A 101 15.24 15.78 22.28
N GLN A 102 14.35 16.28 23.13
CA GLN A 102 14.49 17.59 23.78
C GLN A 102 15.67 17.63 24.75
N ASP A 103 15.78 16.66 25.65
CA ASP A 103 16.83 16.59 26.68
C ASP A 103 18.24 16.54 26.04
N ARG A 104 18.35 15.88 24.87
CA ARG A 104 19.63 15.74 24.14
C ARG A 104 19.79 16.73 22.98
N ARG A 105 18.84 17.65 22.78
CA ARG A 105 18.81 18.63 21.68
C ARG A 105 19.08 17.99 20.31
N ILE A 106 18.47 16.84 20.05
CA ILE A 106 18.67 16.09 18.80
C ILE A 106 17.90 16.78 17.67
N ALA A 107 18.57 16.98 16.54
CA ALA A 107 17.96 17.43 15.30
C ALA A 107 18.40 16.51 14.15
N VAL A 108 17.45 16.21 13.26
CA VAL A 108 17.69 15.48 12.00
C VAL A 108 17.47 16.46 10.85
N ASN A 109 18.39 16.50 9.89
CA ASN A 109 18.33 17.46 8.79
C ASN A 109 17.03 17.32 7.99
N GLY A 110 16.32 18.43 7.78
CA GLY A 110 15.09 18.47 6.99
C GLY A 110 13.83 17.95 7.68
N ILE A 111 13.91 17.55 8.96
CA ILE A 111 12.77 17.03 9.72
C ILE A 111 12.53 17.90 10.97
N SER A 112 11.33 18.48 11.08
CA SER A 112 10.91 19.20 12.30
C SER A 112 10.78 18.24 13.49
N GLY A 113 10.98 18.73 14.72
CA GLY A 113 10.89 17.90 15.93
C GLY A 113 9.61 17.05 16.04
N GLU A 114 8.44 17.60 15.73
CA GLU A 114 7.17 16.84 15.76
C GLU A 114 7.16 15.69 14.73
N LYS A 115 7.52 15.98 13.47
CA LYS A 115 7.65 14.96 12.42
C LYS A 115 8.69 13.90 12.77
N LEU A 116 9.77 14.26 13.46
CA LEU A 116 10.79 13.31 13.90
C LEU A 116 10.22 12.35 14.95
N VAL A 117 9.46 12.87 15.93
CA VAL A 117 8.77 12.04 16.93
C VAL A 117 7.80 11.06 16.25
N ASP A 118 7.02 11.53 15.28
CA ASP A 118 6.08 10.69 14.53
C ASP A 118 6.80 9.61 13.74
N ALA A 119 7.85 9.96 13.00
CA ALA A 119 8.65 9.02 12.23
C ALA A 119 9.30 7.95 13.12
N LEU A 120 9.91 8.35 14.24
CA LEU A 120 10.51 7.42 15.21
C LEU A 120 9.45 6.50 15.82
N TYR A 121 8.28 7.02 16.17
CA TYR A 121 7.18 6.21 16.69
C TYR A 121 6.72 5.18 15.66
N THR A 122 6.48 5.61 14.41
CA THR A 122 6.05 4.71 13.32
C THR A 122 7.08 3.63 13.05
N GLU A 123 8.37 3.95 13.10
CA GLU A 123 9.46 2.98 12.89
C GLU A 123 9.62 1.98 14.04
N MET A 124 9.35 2.42 15.27
CA MET A 124 9.48 1.58 16.46
C MET A 124 8.26 0.72 16.76
N ALA A 125 7.06 1.26 16.55
CA ALA A 125 5.82 0.70 17.06
C ALA A 125 4.83 0.26 15.98
N GLU A 126 4.94 0.82 14.77
CA GLU A 126 4.11 0.46 13.63
C GLU A 126 4.94 -0.36 12.63
N PHE A 127 4.70 -0.21 11.32
CA PHE A 127 5.34 -1.01 10.28
C PHE A 127 6.31 -0.16 9.43
N GLY A 128 6.91 0.86 10.05
CA GLY A 128 7.79 1.81 9.36
C GLY A 128 7.07 2.48 8.19
N PHE A 129 7.78 2.67 7.08
CA PHE A 129 7.22 3.28 5.87
C PHE A 129 6.07 2.47 5.25
N LEU A 130 5.95 1.15 5.53
CA LEU A 130 4.85 0.33 5.04
C LEU A 130 3.50 0.71 5.65
N THR A 131 3.48 1.34 6.83
CA THR A 131 2.25 1.69 7.56
C THR A 131 1.27 2.48 6.69
N LYS A 132 1.76 3.44 5.90
CA LYS A 132 0.91 4.27 5.02
C LYS A 132 0.30 3.49 3.85
N TYR A 133 0.95 2.42 3.40
CA TYR A 133 0.46 1.57 2.31
C TYR A 133 -0.52 0.52 2.85
N ILE A 134 -0.22 -0.09 4.00
CA ILE A 134 -1.08 -1.08 4.66
C ILE A 134 -2.46 -0.50 5.00
N HIS A 135 -2.52 0.79 5.34
CA HIS A 135 -3.76 1.50 5.64
C HIS A 135 -4.20 2.44 4.50
N GLY A 136 -3.54 2.35 3.33
CA GLY A 136 -3.79 3.21 2.19
C GLY A 136 -5.08 2.84 1.45
N ILE A 137 -5.78 3.85 0.93
CA ILE A 137 -6.96 3.64 0.09
C ILE A 137 -6.51 3.21 -1.30
N GLY A 138 -7.13 2.15 -1.83
CA GLY A 138 -6.87 1.66 -3.19
C GLY A 138 -5.58 0.84 -3.31
N ILE A 139 -4.98 0.40 -2.20
CA ILE A 139 -3.86 -0.53 -2.19
C ILE A 139 -4.42 -1.96 -2.16
N GLU A 140 -3.99 -2.80 -3.09
CA GLU A 140 -4.42 -4.21 -3.19
C GLU A 140 -3.34 -5.19 -2.75
N GLU A 141 -2.08 -4.90 -3.09
CA GLU A 141 -0.96 -5.78 -2.77
C GLU A 141 0.30 -4.95 -2.52
N ILE A 142 1.11 -5.40 -1.56
CA ILE A 142 2.43 -4.87 -1.27
C ILE A 142 3.38 -6.06 -1.32
N ASP A 143 4.28 -6.05 -2.29
CA ASP A 143 5.30 -7.07 -2.49
C ASP A 143 6.64 -6.54 -2.03
N VAL A 144 7.22 -7.20 -1.03
CA VAL A 144 8.59 -7.04 -0.59
C VAL A 144 9.38 -8.16 -1.23
N ASN A 145 10.06 -7.90 -2.34
CA ASN A 145 10.91 -8.90 -3.01
C ASN A 145 12.29 -9.02 -2.35
N SER A 146 12.76 -7.92 -1.75
CA SER A 146 13.94 -7.87 -0.89
C SER A 146 13.86 -6.62 -0.01
N TRP A 147 14.81 -6.47 0.92
CA TRP A 147 14.89 -5.26 1.74
C TRP A 147 15.06 -3.95 0.92
N LYS A 148 15.53 -4.03 -0.35
CA LYS A 148 15.67 -2.88 -1.26
C LYS A 148 14.59 -2.79 -2.34
N ASP A 149 13.80 -3.84 -2.53
CA ASP A 149 12.87 -3.94 -3.64
C ASP A 149 11.45 -4.15 -3.13
N ILE A 150 10.70 -3.04 -3.08
CA ILE A 150 9.31 -3.01 -2.65
C ILE A 150 8.46 -2.48 -3.80
N GLU A 151 7.37 -3.19 -4.05
CA GLU A 151 6.41 -2.91 -5.11
C GLU A 151 4.99 -2.88 -4.54
N VAL A 152 4.17 -1.96 -5.06
CA VAL A 152 2.80 -1.75 -4.60
C VAL A 152 1.85 -1.84 -5.78
N GLN A 153 0.83 -2.68 -5.66
CA GLN A 153 -0.27 -2.77 -6.60
C GLN A 153 -1.47 -1.97 -6.12
N TYR A 154 -1.99 -1.15 -7.02
CA TYR A 154 -3.17 -0.30 -6.80
C TYR A 154 -4.41 -0.90 -7.47
N SER A 155 -5.59 -0.55 -6.95
CA SER A 155 -6.89 -1.01 -7.44
C SER A 155 -7.26 -0.56 -8.85
N ASP A 156 -6.51 0.39 -9.42
CA ASP A 156 -6.63 0.78 -10.83
C ASP A 156 -5.76 -0.08 -11.76
N GLY A 157 -5.11 -1.13 -11.22
CA GLY A 157 -4.26 -2.07 -11.93
C GLY A 157 -2.82 -1.59 -12.11
N ARG A 158 -2.46 -0.40 -11.61
CA ARG A 158 -1.06 0.06 -11.64
C ARG A 158 -0.23 -0.71 -10.63
N THR A 159 0.98 -1.02 -11.03
CA THR A 159 2.02 -1.56 -10.16
C THR A 159 3.20 -0.59 -10.15
N VAL A 160 3.64 -0.18 -8.95
CA VAL A 160 4.63 0.87 -8.76
C VAL A 160 5.72 0.39 -7.83
N LYS A 161 6.98 0.42 -8.30
CA LYS A 161 8.15 0.25 -7.44
C LYS A 161 8.37 1.49 -6.59
N LEU A 162 8.65 1.28 -5.30
CA LEU A 162 8.90 2.35 -4.35
C LEU A 162 10.38 2.75 -4.35
N ASP A 163 10.63 4.05 -4.14
CA ASP A 163 11.98 4.55 -3.84
C ASP A 163 12.39 4.25 -2.38
N GLU A 164 11.39 4.11 -1.52
CA GLU A 164 11.52 3.78 -0.11
C GLU A 164 11.92 2.32 0.06
N ARG A 165 12.84 2.07 1.00
CA ARG A 165 13.40 0.75 1.28
C ARG A 165 13.68 0.59 2.76
N PHE A 166 13.86 -0.64 3.19
CA PHE A 166 14.40 -0.91 4.51
C PHE A 166 15.88 -0.50 4.56
N ASP A 167 16.43 -0.38 5.76
CA ASP A 167 17.83 0.03 5.94
C ASP A 167 18.81 -1.13 5.78
N SER A 168 18.38 -2.35 6.10
CA SER A 168 19.17 -3.58 6.00
C SER A 168 18.28 -4.82 5.87
N PRO A 169 18.84 -6.00 5.50
CA PRO A 169 18.15 -7.28 5.56
C PRO A 169 17.50 -7.56 6.92
N GLU A 170 18.23 -7.33 8.01
CA GLU A 170 17.77 -7.53 9.39
C GLU A 170 16.67 -6.54 9.75
N HIS A 171 16.77 -5.29 9.27
CA HIS A 171 15.72 -4.31 9.49
C HIS A 171 14.40 -4.80 8.88
N ALA A 172 14.42 -5.27 7.63
CA ALA A 172 13.23 -5.82 6.98
C ALA A 172 12.64 -7.01 7.75
N ILE A 173 13.48 -7.95 8.19
CA ILE A 173 13.05 -9.10 9.02
C ILE A 173 12.38 -8.62 10.31
N ASN A 174 12.94 -7.63 10.99
CA ASN A 174 12.40 -7.12 12.26
C ASN A 174 11.04 -6.45 12.08
N VAL A 175 10.86 -5.63 11.02
CA VAL A 175 9.58 -5.01 10.71
C VAL A 175 8.52 -6.07 10.39
N ILE A 176 8.83 -7.04 9.53
CA ILE A 176 7.89 -8.12 9.18
C ILE A 176 7.58 -9.01 10.40
N ARG A 177 8.56 -9.31 11.26
CA ARG A 177 8.32 -10.06 12.51
C ARG A 177 7.37 -9.29 13.43
N ARG A 178 7.53 -7.98 13.55
CA ARG A 178 6.63 -7.13 14.34
C ARG A 178 5.22 -7.13 13.76
N MET A 179 5.07 -7.09 12.45
CA MET A 179 3.77 -7.26 11.77
C MET A 179 3.11 -8.58 12.13
N LEU A 180 3.83 -9.70 12.00
CA LEU A 180 3.31 -11.04 12.29
C LEU A 180 2.94 -11.23 13.77
N HIS A 181 3.69 -10.60 14.67
CA HIS A 181 3.45 -10.69 16.12
C HIS A 181 2.10 -10.09 16.53
N VAL A 182 1.61 -9.05 15.85
CA VAL A 182 0.27 -8.47 16.09
C VAL A 182 -0.84 -9.53 15.95
N SER A 183 -0.60 -10.56 15.15
CA SER A 183 -1.56 -11.63 14.87
C SER A 183 -1.17 -12.96 15.50
N GLY A 184 -0.22 -12.95 16.44
CA GLY A 184 0.25 -14.15 17.14
C GLY A 184 1.05 -15.12 16.26
N MET A 185 1.54 -14.67 15.10
CA MET A 185 2.38 -15.47 14.22
C MET A 185 3.86 -15.24 14.54
N VAL A 186 4.68 -16.29 14.39
CA VAL A 186 6.11 -16.26 14.69
C VAL A 186 6.93 -16.52 13.44
N LEU A 187 7.92 -15.67 13.20
CA LEU A 187 8.91 -15.80 12.12
C LEU A 187 10.31 -15.91 12.73
N ASP A 188 10.87 -17.12 12.70
CA ASP A 188 12.16 -17.46 13.28
C ASP A 188 12.89 -18.54 12.45
N ASN A 189 14.02 -19.06 12.94
CA ASN A 189 14.80 -20.06 12.20
C ASN A 189 14.13 -21.44 12.16
N ALA A 190 13.18 -21.73 13.07
CA ALA A 190 12.39 -22.96 13.02
C ALA A 190 11.20 -22.83 12.07
N SER A 191 10.66 -21.62 11.91
CA SER A 191 9.54 -21.26 11.04
C SER A 191 9.93 -20.15 10.06
N PRO A 192 10.75 -20.44 9.03
CA PRO A 192 11.21 -19.44 8.06
C PRO A 192 10.16 -19.12 6.97
N ILE A 193 9.04 -19.86 6.94
CA ILE A 193 7.89 -19.65 6.06
C ILE A 193 6.67 -19.40 6.93
N VAL A 194 5.97 -18.30 6.69
CA VAL A 194 4.73 -17.96 7.40
C VAL A 194 3.65 -17.62 6.38
N LEU A 195 2.49 -18.25 6.53
CA LEU A 195 1.28 -17.95 5.76
C LEU A 195 0.17 -17.64 6.75
N GLY A 196 -0.46 -16.47 6.62
CA GLY A 196 -1.54 -16.09 7.52
C GLY A 196 -2.14 -14.71 7.25
N HIS A 197 -2.57 -14.06 8.33
CA HIS A 197 -3.36 -12.84 8.26
C HIS A 197 -2.92 -11.82 9.32
N LEU A 198 -2.72 -10.57 8.93
CA LEU A 198 -2.41 -9.47 9.85
C LEU A 198 -3.68 -8.92 10.53
N SER A 199 -4.77 -8.90 9.76
CA SER A 199 -6.10 -8.48 10.21
C SER A 199 -7.15 -9.23 9.39
N LYS A 200 -8.44 -9.00 9.67
CA LYS A 200 -9.56 -9.66 8.98
C LYS A 200 -9.48 -9.60 7.44
N ASN A 201 -8.89 -8.54 6.90
CA ASN A 201 -8.84 -8.29 5.46
C ASN A 201 -7.42 -8.23 4.90
N ILE A 202 -6.38 -8.43 5.71
CA ILE A 202 -4.98 -8.36 5.26
C ILE A 202 -4.36 -9.75 5.39
N ARG A 203 -4.01 -10.34 4.26
CA ARG A 203 -3.26 -11.58 4.14
C ARG A 203 -1.78 -11.27 4.07
N ILE A 204 -0.97 -12.17 4.61
CA ILE A 204 0.48 -12.08 4.49
C ILE A 204 1.08 -13.47 4.22
N ALA A 205 1.99 -13.52 3.26
CA ALA A 205 2.89 -14.62 3.03
C ALA A 205 4.32 -14.11 3.21
N VAL A 206 5.14 -14.79 3.99
CA VAL A 206 6.50 -14.37 4.31
C VAL A 206 7.46 -15.54 4.18
N LEU A 207 8.61 -15.28 3.57
CA LEU A 207 9.75 -16.17 3.45
C LEU A 207 11.00 -15.43 3.94
N LYS A 208 11.82 -16.09 4.76
CA LYS A 208 13.16 -15.59 5.12
C LYS A 208 14.21 -16.68 4.97
N ASN A 209 15.48 -16.33 5.19
CA ASN A 209 16.59 -17.28 5.28
C ASN A 209 16.23 -18.49 6.17
N PRO A 210 16.43 -19.74 5.73
CA PRO A 210 17.19 -20.18 4.54
C PRO A 210 16.41 -20.39 3.24
N ILE A 211 15.17 -19.89 3.14
CA ILE A 211 14.34 -20.07 1.94
C ILE A 211 14.68 -19.06 0.84
N VAL A 212 15.10 -17.87 1.25
CA VAL A 212 15.66 -16.81 0.40
C VAL A 212 17.06 -16.47 0.91
N ASP A 213 17.90 -15.92 0.04
CA ASP A 213 19.29 -15.57 0.38
C ASP A 213 19.37 -14.57 1.54
N GLU A 214 20.45 -14.63 2.33
CA GLU A 214 20.63 -13.79 3.53
C GLU A 214 20.62 -12.29 3.21
N ASP A 215 21.16 -11.91 2.06
CA ASP A 215 21.24 -10.52 1.60
C ASP A 215 19.90 -9.97 1.06
N VAL A 216 18.93 -10.83 0.78
CA VAL A 216 17.53 -10.45 0.51
C VAL A 216 16.82 -10.03 1.80
N GLY A 217 17.16 -10.69 2.91
CA GLY A 217 16.55 -10.52 4.23
C GLY A 217 15.20 -11.24 4.33
N VAL A 218 14.19 -10.71 3.65
CA VAL A 218 12.83 -11.27 3.64
C VAL A 218 12.18 -11.04 2.27
N ALA A 219 11.40 -12.01 1.84
CA ALA A 219 10.42 -11.86 0.78
C ALA A 219 9.01 -11.97 1.37
N ALA A 220 8.14 -11.01 1.11
CA ALA A 220 6.78 -11.02 1.62
C ALA A 220 5.78 -10.49 0.60
N SER A 221 4.58 -11.08 0.55
CA SER A 221 3.42 -10.54 -0.17
C SER A 221 2.34 -10.24 0.86
N ILE A 222 1.91 -8.99 0.91
CA ILE A 222 0.86 -8.50 1.80
C ILE A 222 -0.34 -8.12 0.93
N ARG A 223 -1.35 -8.97 0.90
CA ARG A 223 -2.55 -8.76 0.10
C ARG A 223 -3.67 -8.16 0.94
N ILE A 224 -4.15 -6.99 0.54
CA ILE A 224 -5.21 -6.24 1.20
C ILE A 224 -6.50 -6.46 0.42
N VAL A 225 -7.42 -7.16 1.05
CA VAL A 225 -8.76 -7.38 0.51
C VAL A 225 -9.62 -6.19 0.86
N ASN A 226 -9.87 -5.34 -0.12
CA ASN A 226 -10.80 -4.23 0.00
C ASN A 226 -12.20 -4.70 -0.44
N PRO A 227 -13.23 -4.60 0.41
CA PRO A 227 -14.59 -4.90 0.00
C PRO A 227 -15.00 -4.00 -1.16
N GLN A 228 -15.31 -4.61 -2.30
CA GLN A 228 -15.69 -3.88 -3.51
C GLN A 228 -17.20 -3.64 -3.52
N SER A 229 -17.63 -2.41 -3.83
CA SER A 229 -19.05 -2.05 -4.01
C SER A 229 -19.34 -1.60 -5.44
N MET A 230 -18.95 -2.43 -6.41
CA MET A 230 -19.28 -2.13 -7.81
C MET A 230 -20.78 -2.17 -8.06
N LYS A 231 -21.29 -1.16 -8.77
CA LYS A 231 -22.68 -1.11 -9.25
C LYS A 231 -22.75 -1.69 -10.66
N LYS A 232 -23.96 -2.07 -11.09
CA LYS A 232 -24.22 -2.57 -12.46
C LYS A 232 -23.63 -1.65 -13.53
N ALA A 233 -23.80 -0.34 -13.37
CA ALA A 233 -23.29 0.67 -14.29
C ALA A 233 -21.76 0.69 -14.41
N ASP A 234 -21.04 0.28 -13.36
CA ASP A 234 -19.57 0.27 -13.38
C ASP A 234 -19.04 -0.89 -14.24
N PHE A 235 -19.68 -2.05 -14.21
CA PHE A 235 -19.35 -3.18 -15.10
C PHE A 235 -19.62 -2.85 -16.57
N VAL A 236 -20.72 -2.14 -16.85
CA VAL A 236 -21.06 -1.72 -18.21
C VAL A 236 -20.06 -0.67 -18.71
N ARG A 237 -19.78 0.36 -17.89
CA ARG A 237 -18.82 1.41 -18.23
C ARG A 237 -17.40 0.87 -18.40
N GLY A 238 -17.01 -0.11 -17.59
CA GLY A 238 -15.72 -0.79 -17.68
C GLY A 238 -15.62 -1.81 -18.82
N GLY A 239 -16.69 -2.03 -19.59
CA GLY A 239 -16.72 -3.01 -20.68
C GLY A 239 -16.63 -4.47 -20.22
N THR A 240 -16.79 -4.75 -18.93
CA THR A 240 -16.72 -6.10 -18.36
C THR A 240 -17.89 -6.98 -18.81
N ALA A 241 -19.09 -6.39 -18.90
CA ALA A 241 -20.29 -7.07 -19.36
C ALA A 241 -21.31 -6.06 -19.89
N THR A 242 -22.18 -6.51 -20.79
CA THR A 242 -23.33 -5.70 -21.22
C THR A 242 -24.45 -5.74 -20.20
N GLU A 243 -25.35 -4.76 -20.25
CA GLU A 243 -26.49 -4.69 -19.36
C GLU A 243 -27.37 -5.97 -19.40
N PRO A 244 -27.72 -6.53 -20.58
CA PRO A 244 -28.52 -7.75 -20.66
C PRO A 244 -27.83 -8.98 -20.06
N MET A 245 -26.49 -9.08 -20.18
CA MET A 245 -25.73 -10.18 -19.58
C MET A 245 -25.83 -10.16 -18.06
N LEU A 246 -25.71 -8.97 -17.47
CA LEU A 246 -25.79 -8.75 -16.02
C LEU A 246 -27.22 -9.01 -15.51
N ASP A 247 -28.24 -8.58 -16.26
CA ASP A 247 -29.64 -8.85 -15.92
C ASP A 247 -29.95 -10.34 -15.95
N PHE A 248 -29.53 -11.04 -17.02
CA PHE A 248 -29.70 -12.49 -17.12
C PHE A 248 -29.03 -13.22 -15.93
N LEU A 249 -27.80 -12.85 -15.60
CA LEU A 249 -27.06 -13.44 -14.49
C LEU A 249 -27.74 -13.20 -13.14
N SER A 250 -28.27 -11.98 -12.93
CA SER A 250 -29.04 -11.65 -11.73
C SER A 250 -30.31 -12.52 -11.61
N LEU A 251 -31.02 -12.75 -12.72
CA LEU A 251 -32.22 -13.59 -12.72
C LEU A 251 -31.88 -15.02 -12.33
N CYS A 252 -30.81 -15.60 -12.88
CA CYS A 252 -30.38 -16.95 -12.50
C CYS A 252 -30.25 -17.10 -10.98
N VAL A 253 -29.48 -16.21 -10.33
CA VAL A 253 -29.26 -16.30 -8.88
C VAL A 253 -30.53 -15.98 -8.09
N ARG A 254 -31.31 -14.97 -8.51
CA ARG A 254 -32.58 -14.60 -7.84
C ARG A 254 -33.60 -15.74 -7.88
N TYR A 255 -33.59 -16.58 -8.90
CA TYR A 255 -34.48 -17.75 -9.02
C TYR A 255 -33.85 -19.07 -8.54
N GLY A 256 -32.68 -19.03 -7.89
CA GLY A 256 -32.06 -20.21 -7.27
C GLY A 256 -31.34 -21.12 -8.26
N ILE A 257 -31.03 -20.64 -9.46
CA ILE A 257 -30.15 -21.34 -10.40
C ILE A 257 -28.70 -21.22 -9.90
N SER A 258 -28.04 -22.36 -9.75
CA SER A 258 -26.63 -22.41 -9.36
C SER A 258 -25.74 -21.83 -10.47
N VAL A 259 -24.86 -20.90 -10.08
CA VAL A 259 -23.94 -20.20 -10.97
C VAL A 259 -22.51 -20.38 -10.45
N CYS A 260 -21.58 -20.68 -11.36
CA CYS A 260 -20.15 -20.71 -11.08
C CYS A 260 -19.45 -19.62 -11.89
N VAL A 261 -18.67 -18.76 -11.22
CA VAL A 261 -17.85 -17.72 -11.86
C VAL A 261 -16.42 -18.24 -11.96
N ALA A 262 -15.91 -18.43 -13.18
CA ALA A 262 -14.59 -18.99 -13.46
C ALA A 262 -13.71 -18.02 -14.24
N GLY A 263 -12.39 -18.21 -14.18
CA GLY A 263 -11.39 -17.32 -14.76
C GLY A 263 -10.05 -17.34 -14.00
N ALA A 264 -9.00 -16.78 -14.61
CA ALA A 264 -7.65 -16.72 -14.03
C ALA A 264 -7.62 -15.94 -12.70
N THR A 265 -6.55 -16.09 -11.92
CA THR A 265 -6.30 -15.23 -10.75
C THR A 265 -6.34 -13.75 -11.16
N SER A 266 -6.92 -12.89 -10.31
CA SER A 266 -7.10 -11.45 -10.57
C SER A 266 -8.00 -11.07 -11.77
N SER A 267 -8.80 -12.00 -12.32
CA SER A 267 -9.75 -11.69 -13.43
C SER A 267 -11.08 -11.04 -13.00
N GLY A 268 -11.23 -10.62 -11.73
CA GLY A 268 -12.47 -9.99 -11.25
C GLY A 268 -13.62 -10.93 -10.89
N LYS A 269 -13.36 -12.23 -10.71
CA LYS A 269 -14.38 -13.24 -10.37
C LYS A 269 -15.18 -12.89 -9.11
N THR A 270 -14.48 -12.63 -8.00
CA THR A 270 -15.12 -12.29 -6.73
C THR A 270 -15.92 -10.99 -6.86
N THR A 271 -15.43 -10.04 -7.64
CA THR A 271 -16.12 -8.77 -7.90
C THR A 271 -17.47 -8.97 -8.59
N VAL A 272 -17.51 -9.78 -9.65
CA VAL A 272 -18.77 -10.12 -10.33
C VAL A 272 -19.70 -10.92 -9.42
N ALA A 273 -19.17 -11.95 -8.74
CA ALA A 273 -19.96 -12.77 -7.82
C ALA A 273 -20.57 -11.93 -6.68
N GLY A 274 -19.78 -11.03 -6.09
CA GLY A 274 -20.23 -10.12 -5.05
C GLY A 274 -21.35 -9.20 -5.53
N TRP A 275 -21.20 -8.58 -6.71
CA TRP A 275 -22.26 -7.78 -7.29
C TRP A 275 -23.55 -8.58 -7.53
N VAL A 276 -23.47 -9.77 -8.14
CA VAL A 276 -24.66 -10.60 -8.41
C VAL A 276 -25.38 -10.96 -7.10
N LEU A 277 -24.64 -11.27 -6.04
CA LEU A 277 -25.22 -11.58 -4.73
C LEU A 277 -25.96 -10.38 -4.11
N THR A 278 -25.58 -9.14 -4.44
CA THR A 278 -26.35 -7.95 -4.03
C THR A 278 -27.74 -7.88 -4.67
N THR A 279 -27.99 -8.59 -5.78
CA THR A 279 -29.30 -8.61 -6.46
C THR A 279 -30.31 -9.54 -5.80
N VAL A 280 -29.86 -10.36 -4.85
CA VAL A 280 -30.71 -11.28 -4.09
C VAL A 280 -31.69 -10.49 -3.21
N PRO A 281 -33.00 -10.82 -3.25
CA PRO A 281 -34.01 -10.15 -2.43
C PRO A 281 -33.75 -10.28 -0.93
N ASP A 282 -34.13 -9.25 -0.15
CA ASP A 282 -33.89 -9.17 1.30
C ASP A 282 -34.55 -10.29 2.12
N ASN A 283 -35.63 -10.88 1.60
CA ASN A 283 -36.32 -12.00 2.22
C ASN A 283 -35.61 -13.35 2.07
N LYS A 284 -34.47 -13.39 1.37
CA LYS A 284 -33.62 -14.57 1.26
C LYS A 284 -32.42 -14.45 2.19
N ARG A 285 -32.02 -15.59 2.76
CA ARG A 285 -30.85 -15.68 3.62
C ARG A 285 -29.63 -16.09 2.79
N ILE A 286 -28.54 -15.34 2.92
CA ILE A 286 -27.27 -15.61 2.26
C ILE A 286 -26.27 -16.10 3.31
N TYR A 287 -25.64 -17.24 3.04
CA TYR A 287 -24.49 -17.73 3.78
C TYR A 287 -23.26 -17.69 2.89
N THR A 288 -22.19 -17.05 3.34
CA THR A 288 -20.90 -17.05 2.64
C THR A 288 -19.88 -17.84 3.44
N ILE A 289 -19.22 -18.77 2.77
CA ILE A 289 -18.09 -19.53 3.30
C ILE A 289 -16.86 -19.08 2.52
N GLU A 290 -15.93 -18.43 3.19
CA GLU A 290 -14.73 -17.87 2.57
C GLU A 290 -13.49 -18.40 3.30
N ASN A 291 -12.45 -18.78 2.55
CA ASN A 291 -11.21 -19.25 3.16
C ASN A 291 -10.26 -18.07 3.42
N GLY A 292 -9.80 -17.95 4.66
CA GLY A 292 -8.84 -16.94 5.10
C GLY A 292 -9.48 -15.59 5.44
N SER A 293 -9.69 -14.74 4.44
CA SER A 293 -10.25 -13.39 4.60
C SER A 293 -11.58 -13.22 3.88
N ARG A 294 -12.46 -12.41 4.48
CA ARG A 294 -13.74 -12.00 3.89
C ARG A 294 -13.48 -11.05 2.73
N GLU A 295 -13.84 -11.45 1.51
CA GLU A 295 -13.83 -10.62 0.31
C GLU A 295 -15.21 -10.03 0.01
N LEU A 296 -16.29 -10.68 0.46
CA LEU A 296 -17.67 -10.25 0.22
C LEU A 296 -18.21 -9.34 1.33
N ALA A 297 -18.74 -8.16 0.95
CA ALA A 297 -19.52 -7.30 1.84
C ALA A 297 -20.96 -7.18 1.33
N LEU A 298 -21.86 -7.97 1.91
CA LEU A 298 -23.25 -8.10 1.44
C LEU A 298 -24.28 -7.53 2.40
N VAL A 299 -23.91 -7.20 3.63
CA VAL A 299 -24.82 -6.60 4.62
C VAL A 299 -25.29 -5.24 4.11
N ARG A 300 -26.60 -5.03 4.12
CA ARG A 300 -27.24 -3.78 3.71
C ARG A 300 -27.88 -3.12 4.91
N GLU A 301 -27.65 -1.83 5.06
CA GLU A 301 -28.25 -1.00 6.10
C GLU A 301 -29.07 0.12 5.47
N LYS A 302 -30.21 0.43 6.09
CA LYS A 302 -31.07 1.56 5.76
C LYS A 302 -31.62 2.13 7.06
N ASP A 303 -31.48 3.45 7.25
CA ASP A 303 -31.93 4.15 8.46
C ASP A 303 -31.40 3.49 9.75
N ASP A 304 -30.09 3.20 9.77
CA ASP A 304 -29.36 2.49 10.84
C ASP A 304 -29.91 1.10 11.21
N LYS A 305 -30.62 0.45 10.28
CA LYS A 305 -31.14 -0.90 10.45
C LYS A 305 -30.65 -1.81 9.33
N VAL A 306 -30.17 -2.99 9.71
CA VAL A 306 -29.86 -4.05 8.75
C VAL A 306 -31.14 -4.53 8.08
N VAL A 307 -31.20 -4.47 6.75
CA VAL A 307 -32.41 -4.80 5.96
C VAL A 307 -32.38 -6.18 5.34
N ASN A 308 -31.23 -6.86 5.30
CA ASN A 308 -31.09 -8.17 4.68
C ASN A 308 -30.50 -9.22 5.63
N SER A 309 -30.69 -10.50 5.27
CA SER A 309 -30.23 -11.63 6.07
C SER A 309 -28.93 -12.22 5.51
N VAL A 310 -27.78 -11.77 6.02
CA VAL A 310 -26.45 -12.25 5.59
C VAL A 310 -25.68 -12.82 6.77
N ILE A 311 -25.09 -14.00 6.57
CA ILE A 311 -24.16 -14.63 7.51
C ILE A 311 -22.87 -14.93 6.77
N HIS A 312 -21.78 -14.45 7.34
CA HIS A 312 -20.44 -14.73 6.89
C HIS A 312 -19.79 -15.65 7.93
N THR A 313 -19.34 -16.83 7.51
CA THR A 313 -18.66 -17.82 8.36
C THR A 313 -17.18 -17.89 8.05
#